data_AF-A0A4U3M6H8-F1
#
_entry.id   AF-A0A4U3M6H8-F1
#
_cell.length_a   1.000
_cell.length_b   1.000
_cell.length_c   1.000
_cell.angle_alpha   90.00
_cell.angle_beta   90.00
_cell.angle_gamma   90.00
#
_symmetry.space_group_name_H-M   'P 1'
#
loop_
_entity.id
_entity.type
_entity.pdbx_description
1 polymer ?
#
loop_
_entity_poly.entity_id
_entity_poly.type
_entity_poly.pdbx_seq_one_letter_code
_entity_poly.pdbx_strand_id
1 'polypeptide(L)'
;MRRLRRMFGMMRGRMDTSLADALIGQLDATREGAWLAIAMSGGEIGRTKAHQAMREIEHRGDTCRARLVAELAGALVTPIDREDLFRLSRSIDDILDSLRDFVRESHLYRVRGRQRFAPMLDQVIVGVDALEKSVRDLATRSSAVGHDALEAKKAGGTIRRMYQYEIARILSSDITAEALRERELVRRLEIVGTAIGEAADAIADGAMKR
;
A
#
# COMPACT_ATOMS: atom_id res chain seq x y z
N MET A 1 -20.41 26.10 9.25
CA MET A 1 -20.29 26.04 7.76
C MET A 1 -19.81 24.70 7.19
N ARG A 2 -18.82 23.98 7.76
CA ARG A 2 -18.38 22.65 7.27
C ARG A 2 -19.47 21.57 7.20
N ARG A 3 -20.35 21.49 8.22
CA ARG A 3 -21.46 20.50 8.25
C ARG A 3 -22.50 20.70 7.14
N LEU A 4 -22.89 21.95 6.84
CA LEU A 4 -23.84 22.24 5.74
C LEU A 4 -23.24 21.92 4.36
N ARG A 5 -21.95 22.22 4.16
CA ARG A 5 -21.25 21.90 2.90
C ARG A 5 -21.12 20.39 2.68
N ARG A 6 -20.90 19.61 3.76
CA ARG A 6 -20.96 18.14 3.77
C ARG A 6 -22.35 17.61 3.37
N MET A 7 -23.41 18.15 3.96
CA MET A 7 -24.80 17.78 3.62
C MET A 7 -25.13 18.02 2.14
N PHE A 8 -24.77 19.19 1.61
CA PHE A 8 -25.02 19.50 0.19
C PHE A 8 -24.15 18.68 -0.78
N GLY A 9 -22.93 18.28 -0.38
CA GLY A 9 -22.12 17.33 -1.14
C GLY A 9 -22.71 15.92 -1.19
N MET A 10 -23.25 15.45 -0.05
CA MET A 10 -23.91 14.15 0.09
C MET A 10 -25.18 14.02 -0.76
N MET A 11 -26.00 15.08 -0.88
CA MET A 11 -27.20 15.06 -1.74
C MET A 11 -26.89 14.92 -3.25
N ARG A 12 -25.64 15.17 -3.68
CA ARG A 12 -25.18 14.97 -5.07
C ARG A 12 -24.45 13.64 -5.30
N GLY A 13 -24.33 12.80 -4.27
CA GLY A 13 -23.66 11.49 -4.36
C GLY A 13 -22.14 11.54 -4.63
N ARG A 14 -21.48 12.69 -4.49
CA ARG A 14 -20.01 12.75 -4.52
C ARG A 14 -19.45 12.16 -3.24
N MET A 15 -18.33 11.44 -3.31
CA MET A 15 -17.61 10.99 -2.11
C MET A 15 -17.40 12.18 -1.17
N ASP A 16 -17.67 12.03 0.13
CA ASP A 16 -17.24 13.03 1.09
C ASP A 16 -15.72 13.14 0.95
N THR A 17 -15.26 14.33 0.56
CA THR A 17 -13.83 14.64 0.37
C THR A 17 -12.98 14.10 1.52
N SER A 18 -13.50 14.04 2.75
CA SER A 18 -12.77 13.48 3.88
C SER A 18 -12.48 11.98 3.81
N LEU A 19 -13.32 11.15 3.19
CA LEU A 19 -13.04 9.72 2.98
C LEU A 19 -11.93 9.54 1.94
N ALA A 20 -12.03 10.28 0.83
CA ALA A 20 -11.02 10.31 -0.23
C ALA A 20 -9.66 10.74 0.32
N ASP A 21 -9.64 11.85 1.05
CA ASP A 21 -8.43 12.42 1.65
C ASP A 21 -7.78 11.43 2.63
N ALA A 22 -8.58 10.67 3.38
CA ALA A 22 -8.07 9.68 4.33
C ALA A 22 -7.46 8.45 3.63
N LEU A 23 -8.03 8.01 2.51
CA LEU A 23 -7.44 6.95 1.69
C LEU A 23 -6.16 7.43 0.99
N ILE A 24 -6.19 8.63 0.41
CA ILE A 24 -5.01 9.24 -0.23
C ILE A 24 -3.90 9.43 0.79
N GLY A 25 -4.20 9.90 2.01
CA GLY A 25 -3.20 10.04 3.08
C GLY A 25 -2.57 8.71 3.51
N GLN A 26 -3.34 7.61 3.51
CA GLN A 26 -2.77 6.27 3.71
C GLN A 26 -1.81 5.90 2.56
N LEU A 27 -2.22 6.10 1.31
CA LEU A 27 -1.39 5.81 0.13
C LEU A 27 -0.12 6.66 0.06
N ASP A 28 -0.19 7.93 0.46
CA ASP A 28 0.97 8.82 0.55
C ASP A 28 1.99 8.30 1.57
N ALA A 29 1.52 7.88 2.75
CA ALA A 29 2.37 7.26 3.76
C ALA A 29 2.98 5.94 3.23
N THR A 30 2.19 5.09 2.57
CA THR A 30 2.66 3.85 1.95
C THR A 30 3.74 4.11 0.90
N ARG A 31 3.54 5.11 0.04
CA ARG A 31 4.52 5.53 -0.98
C ARG A 31 5.82 6.01 -0.34
N GLU A 32 5.73 6.86 0.69
CA GLU A 32 6.91 7.33 1.42
C GLU A 32 7.67 6.16 2.08
N GLY A 33 6.95 5.19 2.64
CA GLY A 33 7.53 3.97 3.20
C GLY A 33 8.26 3.13 2.15
N ALA A 34 7.70 3.01 0.95
CA ALA A 34 8.34 2.30 -0.16
C ALA A 34 9.62 3.02 -0.63
N TRP A 35 9.59 4.34 -0.80
CA TRP A 35 10.79 5.13 -1.11
C TRP A 35 11.88 5.01 -0.04
N LEU A 36 11.49 5.03 1.24
CA LEU A 36 12.41 4.83 2.35
C LEU A 36 13.07 3.44 2.29
N ALA A 37 12.29 2.40 1.94
CA ALA A 37 12.80 1.04 1.76
C ALA A 37 13.77 0.94 0.57
N ILE A 38 13.52 1.66 -0.53
CA ILE A 38 14.42 1.78 -1.68
C ILE A 38 15.73 2.44 -1.27
N ALA A 39 15.66 3.63 -0.66
CA ALA A 39 16.84 4.37 -0.21
C ALA A 39 17.67 3.55 0.79
N MET A 40 17.03 2.80 1.69
CA MET A 40 17.70 1.89 2.62
C MET A 40 18.40 0.74 1.88
N SER A 41 17.74 0.15 0.89
CA SER A 41 18.28 -0.97 0.11
C SER A 41 19.43 -0.55 -0.80
N GLY A 42 19.37 0.67 -1.34
CA GLY A 42 20.44 1.31 -2.11
C GLY A 42 21.61 1.82 -1.27
N GLY A 43 21.46 1.90 0.05
CA GLY A 43 22.49 2.36 0.98
C GLY A 43 22.58 3.87 1.15
N GLU A 44 21.63 4.62 0.60
CA GLU A 44 21.50 6.08 0.74
C GLU A 44 21.16 6.49 2.17
N ILE A 45 20.38 5.66 2.88
CA ILE A 45 20.09 5.82 4.30
C ILE A 45 20.48 4.56 5.08
N GLY A 46 21.15 4.76 6.22
CA GLY A 46 21.50 3.67 7.12
C GLY A 46 20.27 3.01 7.76
N ARG A 47 20.29 1.67 7.89
CA ARG A 47 19.18 0.86 8.44
C ARG A 47 18.60 1.37 9.76
N THR A 48 19.42 1.86 10.68
CA THR A 48 18.94 2.41 11.96
C THR A 48 18.09 3.67 11.77
N LYS A 49 18.55 4.60 10.91
CA LYS A 49 17.79 5.82 10.59
C LYS A 49 16.52 5.48 9.82
N ALA A 50 16.60 4.56 8.86
CA ALA A 50 15.43 4.07 8.13
C ALA A 50 14.39 3.44 9.07
N HIS A 51 14.81 2.62 10.04
CA HIS A 51 13.89 2.04 11.02
C HIS A 51 13.16 3.11 11.87
N GLN A 52 13.85 4.17 12.27
CA GLN A 52 13.24 5.28 13.01
C GLN A 52 12.25 6.07 12.14
N ALA A 53 12.66 6.48 10.94
CA ALA A 53 11.81 7.21 10.01
C ALA A 53 10.55 6.41 9.62
N MET A 54 10.69 5.10 9.42
CA MET A 54 9.57 4.23 9.06
C MET A 54 8.47 4.20 10.14
N ARG A 55 8.83 4.33 11.43
CA ARG A 55 7.82 4.43 12.51
C ARG A 55 6.99 5.71 12.42
N GLU A 56 7.60 6.82 12.02
CA GLU A 56 6.89 8.09 11.85
C GLU A 56 5.95 8.02 10.64
N ILE A 57 6.38 7.35 9.57
CA ILE A 57 5.57 7.11 8.38
C ILE A 57 4.35 6.25 8.72
N GLU A 58 4.55 5.12 9.40
CA GLU A 58 3.47 4.23 9.83
C GLU A 58 2.48 4.94 10.75
N HIS A 59 2.95 5.70 11.73
CA HIS A 59 2.06 6.45 12.62
C HIS A 59 1.15 7.45 11.86
N ARG A 60 1.64 8.07 10.78
CA ARG A 60 0.80 8.93 9.91
C ARG A 60 -0.22 8.12 9.11
N GLY A 61 0.17 6.94 8.62
CA GLY A 61 -0.74 5.99 7.96
C GLY A 61 -1.89 5.58 8.88
N ASP A 62 -1.55 5.13 10.10
CA ASP A 62 -2.51 4.79 11.16
C ASP A 62 -3.47 5.94 11.48
N THR A 63 -2.94 7.16 11.56
CA THR A 63 -3.75 8.36 11.80
C THR A 63 -4.78 8.58 10.67
N CYS A 64 -4.38 8.39 9.42
CA CYS A 64 -5.26 8.50 8.26
C CYS A 64 -6.32 7.38 8.26
N ARG A 65 -5.93 6.15 8.62
CA ARG A 65 -6.83 5.01 8.75
C ARG A 65 -7.86 5.22 9.87
N ALA A 66 -7.44 5.68 11.05
CA ALA A 66 -8.33 6.02 12.14
C ALA A 66 -9.34 7.11 11.75
N ARG A 67 -8.89 8.13 11.00
CA ARG A 67 -9.76 9.16 10.43
C ARG A 67 -10.79 8.56 9.46
N LEU A 68 -10.39 7.64 8.58
CA LEU A 68 -11.32 6.97 7.68
C LEU A 68 -12.42 6.24 8.45
N VAL A 69 -12.05 5.44 9.45
CA VAL A 69 -13.00 4.67 10.28
C VAL A 69 -14.00 5.60 10.96
N ALA A 70 -13.53 6.72 11.53
CA ALA A 70 -14.38 7.72 12.17
C ALA A 70 -15.36 8.38 11.17
N GLU A 71 -14.90 8.71 9.96
CA GLU A 71 -15.77 9.30 8.93
C GLU A 71 -16.77 8.28 8.38
N LEU A 72 -16.40 6.99 8.23
CA LEU A 72 -17.30 5.92 7.82
C LEU A 72 -18.47 5.73 8.81
N ALA A 73 -18.21 5.82 10.11
CA ALA A 73 -19.23 5.70 11.14
C ALA A 73 -20.28 6.83 11.08
N GLY A 74 -19.89 8.02 10.63
CA GLY A 74 -20.77 9.18 10.51
C GLY A 74 -21.34 9.44 9.11
N ALA A 75 -20.87 8.72 8.09
CA ALA A 75 -21.25 8.97 6.70
C ALA A 75 -22.66 8.43 6.39
N LEU A 76 -23.58 9.29 5.98
CA LEU A 76 -24.92 8.88 5.53
C LEU A 76 -24.91 8.24 4.14
N VAL A 77 -24.00 8.68 3.26
CA VAL A 77 -23.82 8.18 1.89
C VAL A 77 -22.33 7.98 1.65
N THR A 78 -21.97 6.83 1.07
CA THR A 78 -20.60 6.50 0.65
C THR A 78 -20.56 6.26 -0.87
N PRO A 79 -19.40 6.46 -1.53
CA PRO A 79 -19.29 6.28 -2.98
C PRO A 79 -19.39 4.82 -3.44
N ILE A 80 -19.02 3.90 -2.56
CA ILE A 80 -19.16 2.44 -2.67
C ILE A 80 -19.57 1.91 -1.29
N ASP A 81 -19.85 0.61 -1.18
CA ASP A 81 -20.22 -0.01 0.09
C ASP A 81 -19.15 0.21 1.17
N ARG A 82 -19.61 0.44 2.41
CA ARG A 82 -18.71 0.70 3.56
C ARG A 82 -17.74 -0.45 3.80
N GLU A 83 -18.18 -1.68 3.56
CA GLU A 83 -17.35 -2.87 3.70
C GLU A 83 -16.19 -2.86 2.70
N ASP A 84 -16.45 -2.46 1.45
CA ASP A 84 -15.43 -2.37 0.41
C ASP A 84 -14.42 -1.25 0.71
N LEU A 85 -14.88 -0.10 1.22
CA LEU A 85 -13.98 0.98 1.70
C LEU A 85 -13.12 0.55 2.88
N PHE A 86 -13.69 -0.19 3.83
CA PHE A 86 -12.96 -0.70 4.98
C PHE A 86 -11.91 -1.73 4.54
N ARG A 87 -12.28 -2.64 3.62
CA ARG A 87 -11.36 -3.63 3.04
C ARG A 87 -10.22 -2.96 2.29
N LEU A 88 -10.53 -1.97 1.44
CA LEU A 88 -9.52 -1.19 0.73
C LEU A 88 -8.54 -0.52 1.70
N SER A 89 -9.04 0.17 2.72
CA SER A 89 -8.21 0.83 3.73
C SER A 89 -7.34 -0.16 4.49
N ARG A 90 -7.90 -1.29 4.91
CA ARG A 90 -7.15 -2.35 5.57
C ARG A 90 -6.04 -2.90 4.67
N SER A 91 -6.32 -3.18 3.40
CA SER A 91 -5.29 -3.69 2.49
C SER A 91 -4.20 -2.65 2.22
N ILE A 92 -4.51 -1.34 2.20
CA ILE A 92 -3.49 -0.28 2.11
C ILE A 92 -2.59 -0.26 3.36
N ASP A 93 -3.19 -0.41 4.54
CA ASP A 93 -2.51 -0.55 5.83
C ASP A 93 -1.56 -1.76 5.83
N ASP A 94 -2.05 -2.91 5.37
CA ASP A 94 -1.27 -4.16 5.29
C ASP A 94 -0.04 -4.00 4.37
N ILE A 95 -0.11 -3.16 3.32
CA ILE A 95 1.06 -2.80 2.49
C ILE A 95 2.10 -2.04 3.33
N LEU A 96 1.69 -0.96 4.01
CA LEU A 96 2.59 -0.13 4.81
C LEU A 96 3.22 -0.93 5.97
N ASP A 97 2.42 -1.76 6.63
CA ASP A 97 2.86 -2.65 7.70
C ASP A 97 3.90 -3.66 7.23
N SER A 98 3.71 -4.23 6.04
CA SER A 98 4.67 -5.17 5.46
C SER A 98 5.96 -4.49 5.03
N LEU A 99 5.90 -3.24 4.55
CA LEU A 99 7.08 -2.41 4.27
C LEU A 99 7.82 -2.04 5.57
N ARG A 100 7.08 -1.71 6.64
CA ARG A 100 7.64 -1.48 7.98
C ARG A 100 8.40 -2.70 8.47
N ASP A 101 7.81 -3.89 8.32
CA ASP A 101 8.43 -5.14 8.72
C ASP A 101 9.67 -5.44 7.88
N PHE A 102 9.64 -5.20 6.56
CA PHE A 102 10.82 -5.30 5.69
C PHE A 102 11.98 -4.41 6.19
N VAL A 103 11.71 -3.14 6.52
CA VAL A 103 12.72 -2.20 7.05
C VAL A 103 13.25 -2.65 8.42
N ARG A 104 12.34 -3.04 9.32
CA ARG A 104 12.69 -3.51 10.67
C ARG A 104 13.55 -4.77 10.62
N GLU A 105 13.16 -5.74 9.80
CA GLU A 105 13.87 -7.01 9.64
C GLU A 105 15.22 -6.80 8.96
N SER A 106 15.30 -5.93 7.95
CA SER A 106 16.59 -5.54 7.35
C SER A 106 17.55 -4.98 8.41
N HIS A 107 17.05 -4.13 9.31
CA HIS A 107 17.81 -3.62 10.46
C HIS A 107 18.27 -4.73 11.42
N LEU A 108 17.36 -5.61 11.85
CA LEU A 108 17.65 -6.68 12.82
C LEU A 108 18.60 -7.75 12.25
N TYR A 109 18.37 -8.16 11.01
CA TYR A 109 19.12 -9.21 10.34
C TYR A 109 20.45 -8.74 9.76
N ARG A 110 20.68 -7.42 9.74
CA ARG A 110 21.90 -6.78 9.20
C ARG A 110 22.18 -7.20 7.75
N VAL A 111 21.12 -7.42 6.96
CA VAL A 111 21.26 -7.76 5.53
C VAL A 111 21.95 -6.60 4.83
N ARG A 112 23.07 -6.85 4.16
CA ARG A 112 23.78 -5.82 3.39
C ARG A 112 22.86 -5.30 2.29
N GLY A 113 22.93 -4.00 1.98
CA GLY A 113 22.07 -3.39 0.95
C GLY A 113 22.21 -4.17 -0.35
N ARG A 114 21.12 -4.78 -0.80
CA ARG A 114 21.09 -5.55 -2.04
C ARG A 114 20.23 -4.76 -3.02
N GLN A 115 20.84 -4.30 -4.11
CA GLN A 115 20.13 -3.74 -5.26
C GLN A 115 19.04 -4.69 -5.80
N ARG A 116 19.10 -5.98 -5.45
CA ARG A 116 18.09 -6.99 -5.82
C ARG A 116 16.68 -6.71 -5.28
N PHE A 117 16.51 -5.96 -4.19
CA PHE A 117 15.17 -5.61 -3.71
C PHE A 117 14.53 -4.47 -4.50
N ALA A 118 15.33 -3.64 -5.18
CA ALA A 118 14.85 -2.44 -5.86
C ALA A 118 13.77 -2.74 -6.92
N PRO A 119 13.93 -3.74 -7.82
CA PRO A 119 12.89 -4.02 -8.82
C PRO A 119 11.52 -4.38 -8.21
N MET A 120 11.50 -5.09 -7.09
CA MET A 120 10.25 -5.43 -6.39
C MET A 120 9.64 -4.18 -5.74
N LEU A 121 10.47 -3.35 -5.10
CA LEU A 121 10.04 -2.09 -4.49
C LEU A 121 9.56 -1.06 -5.51
N ASP A 122 10.16 -1.01 -6.70
CA ASP A 122 9.70 -0.18 -7.81
C ASP A 122 8.28 -0.58 -8.25
N GLN A 123 8.00 -1.90 -8.29
CA GLN A 123 6.64 -2.39 -8.54
C GLN A 123 5.66 -2.06 -7.39
N VAL A 124 6.13 -1.93 -6.15
CA VAL A 124 5.30 -1.42 -5.04
C VAL A 124 4.86 0.02 -5.34
N ILE A 125 5.77 0.88 -5.75
CA ILE A 125 5.45 2.27 -6.12
C ILE A 125 4.44 2.32 -7.26
N VAL A 126 4.65 1.53 -8.33
CA VAL A 126 3.69 1.42 -9.45
C VAL A 126 2.30 1.02 -8.96
N GLY A 127 2.22 0.03 -8.07
CA GLY A 127 0.96 -0.43 -7.49
C GLY A 127 0.25 0.64 -6.65
N VAL A 128 0.99 1.32 -5.78
CA VAL A 128 0.46 2.38 -4.91
C VAL A 128 -0.01 3.59 -5.74
N ASP A 129 0.73 3.98 -6.77
CA ASP A 129 0.34 5.08 -7.67
C ASP A 129 -0.93 4.74 -8.45
N ALA A 130 -1.08 3.50 -8.91
CA ALA A 130 -2.29 3.04 -9.58
C ALA A 130 -3.50 3.01 -8.62
N LEU A 131 -3.31 2.56 -7.37
CA LEU A 131 -4.36 2.63 -6.34
C LEU A 131 -4.78 4.07 -6.06
N GLU A 132 -3.85 5.02 -5.97
CA GLU A 132 -4.19 6.43 -5.77
C GLU A 132 -5.03 6.99 -6.91
N LYS A 133 -4.64 6.70 -8.16
CA LYS A 133 -5.44 7.10 -9.33
C LYS A 133 -6.84 6.50 -9.26
N SER A 134 -6.97 5.22 -8.95
CA SER A 134 -8.26 4.54 -8.78
C SER A 134 -9.12 5.18 -7.67
N VAL A 135 -8.54 5.57 -6.52
CA VAL A 135 -9.24 6.28 -5.44
C VAL A 135 -9.70 7.68 -5.89
N ARG A 136 -8.87 8.42 -6.63
CA ARG A 136 -9.25 9.73 -7.19
C ARG A 136 -10.37 9.60 -8.23
N ASP A 137 -10.31 8.57 -9.04
CA ASP A 137 -11.34 8.25 -10.03
C ASP A 137 -12.66 7.84 -9.37
N LEU A 138 -12.60 7.12 -8.25
CA LEU A 138 -13.76 6.77 -7.44
C LEU A 138 -14.42 8.04 -6.89
N ALA A 139 -13.62 9.01 -6.44
CA ALA A 139 -14.10 10.31 -5.96
C ALA A 139 -14.88 11.08 -7.04
N THR A 140 -14.44 10.97 -8.29
CA THR A 140 -15.02 11.67 -9.44
C THR A 140 -16.09 10.88 -10.18
N ARG A 141 -16.36 9.62 -9.77
CA ARG A 141 -17.29 8.68 -10.44
C ARG A 141 -16.86 8.37 -11.89
N SER A 142 -15.57 8.40 -12.16
CA SER A 142 -14.96 8.01 -13.43
C SER A 142 -15.24 6.54 -13.76
N SER A 143 -15.37 6.19 -15.04
CA SER A 143 -15.40 4.80 -15.49
C SER A 143 -14.03 4.13 -15.50
N ALA A 144 -12.94 4.90 -15.30
CA ALA A 144 -11.57 4.39 -15.30
C ALA A 144 -11.11 3.81 -13.96
N VAL A 145 -11.94 3.84 -12.90
CA VAL A 145 -11.64 3.20 -11.59
C VAL A 145 -11.16 1.75 -11.77
N GLY A 146 -11.86 0.96 -12.58
CA GLY A 146 -11.51 -0.45 -12.83
C GLY A 146 -10.24 -0.63 -13.64
N HIS A 147 -9.91 0.30 -14.54
CA HIS A 147 -8.65 0.27 -15.29
C HIS A 147 -7.45 0.46 -14.34
N ASP A 148 -7.50 1.48 -13.50
CA ASP A 148 -6.39 1.79 -12.59
C ASP A 148 -6.26 0.74 -11.46
N ALA A 149 -7.38 0.19 -10.99
CA ALA A 149 -7.37 -0.96 -10.10
C ALA A 149 -6.68 -2.18 -10.76
N LEU A 150 -6.96 -2.45 -12.04
CA LEU A 150 -6.32 -3.53 -12.77
C LEU A 150 -4.80 -3.32 -12.91
N GLU A 151 -4.34 -2.09 -13.12
CA GLU A 151 -2.90 -1.78 -13.15
C GLU A 151 -2.23 -2.05 -11.79
N ALA A 152 -2.87 -1.68 -10.68
CA ALA A 152 -2.38 -2.03 -9.35
C ALA A 152 -2.30 -3.57 -9.17
N LYS A 153 -3.33 -4.30 -9.59
CA LYS A 153 -3.36 -5.77 -9.54
C LYS A 153 -2.24 -6.42 -10.36
N LYS A 154 -1.92 -5.86 -11.54
CA LYS A 154 -0.81 -6.30 -12.38
C LYS A 154 0.55 -6.08 -11.70
N ALA A 155 0.74 -4.95 -11.02
CA ALA A 155 1.95 -4.68 -10.25
C ALA A 155 2.13 -5.70 -9.12
N GLY A 156 1.08 -5.94 -8.32
CA GLY A 156 1.08 -6.98 -7.29
C GLY A 156 1.39 -8.38 -7.84
N GLY A 157 0.78 -8.75 -8.97
CA GLY A 157 1.08 -10.00 -9.67
C GLY A 157 2.52 -10.11 -10.18
N THR A 158 3.13 -8.99 -10.59
CA THR A 158 4.53 -8.94 -11.02
C THR A 158 5.47 -9.16 -9.84
N ILE A 159 5.20 -8.54 -8.68
CA ILE A 159 5.96 -8.77 -7.44
C ILE A 159 5.94 -10.25 -7.04
N ARG A 160 4.77 -10.91 -7.08
CA ARG A 160 4.67 -12.34 -6.78
C ARG A 160 5.49 -13.22 -7.73
N ARG A 161 5.53 -12.89 -9.02
CA ARG A 161 6.40 -13.59 -9.98
C ARG A 161 7.88 -13.37 -9.67
N MET A 162 8.29 -12.14 -9.38
CA MET A 162 9.66 -11.82 -8.97
C MET A 162 10.08 -12.61 -7.73
N TYR A 163 9.20 -12.73 -6.74
CA TYR A 163 9.41 -13.57 -5.56
C TYR A 163 9.69 -15.03 -5.93
N GLN A 164 8.91 -15.62 -6.83
CA GLN A 164 9.13 -17.02 -7.27
C GLN A 164 10.51 -17.22 -7.90
N TYR A 165 10.97 -16.28 -8.73
CA TYR A 165 12.31 -16.32 -9.30
C TYR A 165 13.42 -16.15 -8.26
N GLU A 166 13.24 -15.23 -7.30
CA GLU A 166 14.21 -15.05 -6.21
C GLU A 166 14.31 -16.29 -5.32
N ILE A 167 13.18 -16.93 -4.99
CA ILE A 167 13.20 -18.18 -4.22
C ILE A 167 13.91 -19.30 -5.00
N ALA A 168 13.62 -19.47 -6.29
CA ALA A 168 14.31 -20.46 -7.11
C ALA A 168 15.83 -20.25 -7.12
N ARG A 169 16.27 -18.99 -7.25
CA ARG A 169 17.69 -18.60 -7.20
C ARG A 169 18.32 -18.85 -5.83
N ILE A 170 17.63 -18.53 -4.75
CA ILE A 170 18.13 -18.74 -3.38
C ILE A 170 18.31 -20.23 -3.12
N LEU A 171 17.31 -21.05 -3.50
CA LEU A 171 17.32 -22.49 -3.29
C LEU A 171 18.23 -23.27 -4.25
N SER A 172 18.65 -22.69 -5.37
CA SER A 172 19.64 -23.29 -6.27
C SER A 172 21.09 -23.14 -5.80
N SER A 173 21.31 -22.55 -4.62
CA SER A 173 22.62 -22.33 -4.02
C SER A 173 22.69 -22.92 -2.61
N ASP A 174 23.88 -22.97 -2.02
CA ASP A 174 24.05 -23.47 -0.66
C ASP A 174 23.19 -22.67 0.34
N ILE A 175 22.49 -23.40 1.21
CA ILE A 175 21.61 -22.80 2.23
C ILE A 175 22.48 -22.24 3.35
N THR A 176 22.73 -20.94 3.29
CA THR A 176 23.48 -20.19 4.31
C THR A 176 22.55 -19.33 5.17
N ALA A 177 23.04 -18.86 6.32
CA ALA A 177 22.31 -17.88 7.13
C ALA A 177 22.00 -16.59 6.34
N GLU A 178 22.84 -16.21 5.38
CA GLU A 178 22.58 -15.07 4.50
C GLU A 178 21.46 -15.34 3.49
N ALA A 179 21.43 -16.54 2.91
CA ALA A 179 20.35 -16.98 2.04
C ALA A 179 18.98 -16.99 2.76
N LEU A 180 18.95 -17.46 4.01
CA LEU A 180 17.73 -17.46 4.83
C LEU A 180 17.25 -16.04 5.15
N ARG A 181 18.16 -15.12 5.49
CA ARG A 181 17.82 -13.71 5.71
C ARG A 181 17.27 -13.04 4.45
N GLU A 182 17.89 -13.31 3.30
CA GLU A 182 17.41 -12.78 2.01
C GLU A 182 16.01 -13.32 1.69
N ARG A 183 15.78 -14.63 1.86
CA ARG A 183 14.48 -15.25 1.66
C ARG A 183 13.38 -14.56 2.48
N GLU A 184 13.65 -14.27 3.75
CA GLU A 184 12.66 -13.62 4.62
C GLU A 184 12.30 -12.21 4.13
N LEU A 185 13.29 -11.42 3.69
CA LEU A 185 13.03 -10.09 3.15
C LEU A 185 12.27 -10.13 1.81
N VAL A 186 12.60 -11.05 0.91
CA VAL A 186 11.85 -11.22 -0.36
C VAL A 186 10.42 -11.67 -0.07
N ARG A 187 10.20 -12.47 0.97
CA ARG A 187 8.86 -12.87 1.42
C ARG A 187 8.02 -11.67 1.90
N ARG A 188 8.61 -10.71 2.63
CA ARG A 188 7.90 -9.48 3.02
C ARG A 188 7.40 -8.69 1.81
N LEU A 189 8.22 -8.62 0.76
CA LEU A 189 7.82 -7.95 -0.49
C LEU A 189 6.72 -8.72 -1.23
N GLU A 190 6.71 -10.05 -1.16
CA GLU A 190 5.59 -10.86 -1.71
C GLU A 190 4.28 -10.56 -0.98
N ILE A 191 4.30 -10.46 0.35
CA ILE A 191 3.13 -10.08 1.16
C ILE A 191 2.62 -8.70 0.75
N VAL A 192 3.52 -7.73 0.54
CA VAL A 192 3.17 -6.42 -0.03
C VAL A 192 2.46 -6.57 -1.38
N GLY A 193 3.00 -7.39 -2.30
CA GLY A 193 2.40 -7.62 -3.61
C GLY A 193 1.00 -8.25 -3.54
N THR A 194 0.77 -9.11 -2.55
CA THR A 194 -0.56 -9.68 -2.27
C THR A 194 -1.52 -8.62 -1.74
N ALA A 195 -1.12 -7.81 -0.75
CA ALA A 195 -1.94 -6.73 -0.20
C ALA A 195 -2.30 -5.65 -1.25
N ILE A 196 -1.39 -5.33 -2.18
CA ILE A 196 -1.70 -4.47 -3.35
C ILE A 196 -2.83 -5.09 -4.19
N GLY A 197 -2.77 -6.39 -4.44
CA GLY A 197 -3.81 -7.11 -5.19
C GLY A 197 -5.16 -7.09 -4.48
N GLU A 198 -5.18 -7.28 -3.16
CA GLU A 198 -6.40 -7.23 -2.35
C GLU A 198 -7.00 -5.82 -2.31
N ALA A 199 -6.17 -4.78 -2.20
CA ALA A 199 -6.63 -3.39 -2.29
C ALA A 199 -7.26 -3.10 -3.65
N ALA A 200 -6.63 -3.56 -4.74
CA ALA A 200 -7.14 -3.42 -6.09
C ALA A 200 -8.49 -4.11 -6.29
N ASP A 201 -8.64 -5.33 -5.78
CA ASP A 201 -9.91 -6.07 -5.84
C ASP A 201 -10.99 -5.37 -5.00
N ALA A 202 -10.66 -4.87 -3.81
CA ALA A 202 -11.62 -4.16 -2.97
C ALA A 202 -12.20 -2.91 -3.64
N ILE A 203 -11.36 -2.08 -4.29
CA ILE A 203 -11.84 -0.88 -4.98
C ILE A 203 -12.60 -1.22 -6.27
N ALA A 204 -12.18 -2.24 -7.02
CA ALA A 204 -12.86 -2.68 -8.23
C ALA A 204 -14.24 -3.26 -7.93
N ASP A 205 -14.32 -4.17 -6.96
CA ASP A 205 -15.58 -4.79 -6.53
C ASP A 205 -16.58 -3.73 -6.04
N GLY A 206 -16.13 -2.80 -5.21
CA GLY A 206 -16.99 -1.72 -4.73
C GLY A 206 -17.46 -0.80 -5.86
N ALA A 207 -16.62 -0.52 -6.84
CA ALA A 207 -17.00 0.30 -8.00
C ALA A 207 -18.01 -0.40 -8.92
N MET A 208 -17.98 -1.74 -9.00
CA MET A 208 -18.92 -2.53 -9.82
C MET A 208 -20.32 -2.68 -9.19
N LYS A 209 -20.42 -2.66 -7.86
CA LYS A 209 -21.69 -2.74 -7.13
C LYS A 209 -22.52 -1.44 -7.15
N ARG A 210 -21.92 -0.37 -7.66
CA ARG A 210 -22.47 0.99 -7.68
C ARG A 210 -23.67 1.19 -8.60
#